data_AF-A0A2N5JRF3-F1
#
_entry.id   AF-A0A2N5JRF3-F1
#
_cell.length_a   1.000
_cell.length_b   1.000
_cell.length_c   1.000
_cell.angle_alpha   90.00
_cell.angle_beta   90.00
_cell.angle_gamma   90.00
#
_symmetry.space_group_name_H-M   'P 1'
#
loop_
_entity.id
_entity.type
_entity.pdbx_description
1 polymer ?
#
loop_
_entity_poly.entity_id
_entity_poly.type
_entity_poly.pdbx_seq_one_letter_code
_entity_poly.pdbx_strand_id
1 'polypeptide(L)'
;MDLEIAANRFLVCGLGSLGQHCVAALEEFGAQVTAIDQVVPKEWEIPGMKDSLDLFFGDCRQAKVLEQAGIKECRGILLVTRSEQVNIEAAFIARSLNPHIRLVVRSSKVRLNEILGKHLGNFIAFEPDQLPAAAFAL
;
A
#
# COMPACT_ATOMS: atom_id res chain seq x y z
N MET A 1 1.29 24.11 -16.07
CA MET A 1 1.20 23.96 -14.60
C MET A 1 0.58 22.60 -14.32
N ASP A 2 1.05 21.55 -15.02
CA ASP A 2 0.30 20.30 -15.22
C ASP A 2 1.19 19.06 -15.10
N LEU A 3 2.49 19.24 -14.80
CA LEU A 3 3.43 18.14 -14.55
C LEU A 3 3.45 17.70 -13.08
N GLU A 4 2.86 18.49 -12.18
CA GLU A 4 2.96 18.29 -10.72
C GLU A 4 1.83 17.40 -10.17
N ILE A 5 0.69 17.31 -10.87
CA ILE A 5 -0.49 16.55 -10.44
C ILE A 5 -0.31 15.03 -10.66
N ALA A 6 0.52 14.61 -11.62
CA ALA A 6 0.85 13.19 -11.81
C ALA A 6 1.71 12.62 -10.66
N ALA A 7 2.36 13.47 -9.86
CA ALA A 7 3.37 13.08 -8.89
C ALA A 7 2.86 12.92 -7.45
N ASN A 8 1.56 12.71 -7.20
CA ASN A 8 1.09 12.46 -5.82
C ASN A 8 0.01 11.38 -5.67
N ARG A 9 -0.01 10.40 -6.59
CA ARG A 9 -0.95 9.28 -6.57
C ARG A 9 -0.34 8.04 -5.90
N PHE A 10 -1.11 7.42 -5.01
CA PHE A 10 -0.71 6.24 -4.26
C PHE A 10 -1.81 5.20 -4.19
N LEU A 11 -1.42 3.94 -4.14
CA LEU A 11 -2.31 2.83 -3.84
C LEU A 11 -2.13 2.36 -2.41
N VAL A 12 -3.23 2.05 -1.73
CA VAL A 12 -3.22 1.33 -0.45
C VAL A 12 -4.04 0.06 -0.58
N CYS A 13 -3.40 -1.10 -0.47
CA CYS A 13 -4.06 -2.40 -0.50
C CYS A 13 -4.23 -2.95 0.92
N GLY A 14 -5.47 -3.14 1.32
CA GLY A 14 -5.89 -3.52 2.67
C GLY A 14 -6.37 -2.31 3.46
N LEU A 15 -7.64 -2.31 3.86
CA LEU A 15 -8.33 -1.30 4.66
C LEU A 15 -8.70 -1.82 6.07
N GLY A 16 -7.83 -2.66 6.65
CA GLY A 16 -7.82 -2.84 8.10
C GLY A 16 -7.38 -1.56 8.82
N SER A 17 -7.32 -1.60 10.16
CA SER A 17 -6.90 -0.48 11.01
C SER A 17 -5.68 0.30 10.47
N LEU A 18 -4.56 -0.40 10.22
CA LEU A 18 -3.35 0.20 9.68
C LEU A 18 -3.57 0.87 8.31
N GLY A 19 -4.28 0.20 7.41
CA GLY A 19 -4.56 0.73 6.08
C GLY A 19 -5.34 2.03 6.13
N GLN A 20 -6.40 2.08 6.94
CA GLN A 20 -7.19 3.31 7.12
C GLN A 20 -6.33 4.45 7.69
N HIS A 21 -5.54 4.20 8.73
CA HIS A 21 -4.64 5.23 9.27
C HIS A 21 -3.58 5.69 8.26
N CYS A 22 -3.06 4.79 7.44
CA CYS A 22 -2.13 5.15 6.38
C CYS A 22 -2.79 5.99 5.27
N VAL A 23 -4.03 5.69 4.88
CA VAL A 23 -4.80 6.53 3.93
C VAL A 23 -4.94 7.94 4.50
N ALA A 24 -5.43 8.07 5.74
CA ALA A 24 -5.63 9.38 6.38
C ALA A 24 -4.34 10.19 6.46
N ALA A 25 -3.24 9.57 6.91
CA ALA A 25 -1.95 10.22 7.01
C ALA A 25 -1.41 10.66 5.62
N LEU A 26 -1.61 9.85 4.58
CA LEU A 26 -1.20 10.23 3.22
C LEU A 26 -2.00 11.43 2.70
N GLU A 27 -3.32 11.43 2.91
CA GLU A 27 -4.20 12.54 2.51
C GLU A 27 -3.83 13.85 3.22
N GLU A 28 -3.41 13.80 4.48
CA GLU A 28 -2.88 14.97 5.22
C GLU A 28 -1.62 15.57 4.56
N PHE A 29 -0.81 14.75 3.87
CA PHE A 29 0.32 15.21 3.05
C PHE A 29 -0.08 15.63 1.62
N GLY A 30 -1.38 15.76 1.34
CA GLY A 30 -1.92 16.16 0.04
C GLY A 30 -1.90 15.04 -1.00
N ALA A 31 -1.70 13.79 -0.60
CA ALA A 31 -1.69 12.64 -1.50
C ALA A 31 -3.09 12.29 -2.01
N GLN A 32 -3.16 11.87 -3.27
CA GLN A 32 -4.35 11.24 -3.84
C GLN A 32 -4.23 9.74 -3.63
N VAL A 33 -5.15 9.16 -2.87
CA VAL A 33 -5.09 7.75 -2.49
C VAL A 33 -6.26 6.99 -3.10
N THR A 34 -5.95 5.92 -3.82
CA THR A 34 -6.93 4.92 -4.23
C THR A 34 -6.72 3.67 -3.39
N ALA A 35 -7.73 3.26 -2.65
CA ALA A 35 -7.69 2.07 -1.81
C ALA A 35 -8.22 0.84 -2.54
N ILE A 36 -7.67 -0.32 -2.21
CA ILE A 36 -8.07 -1.63 -2.74
C ILE A 36 -8.29 -2.58 -1.56
N ASP A 37 -9.50 -3.15 -1.46
CA ASP A 37 -9.77 -4.25 -0.53
C ASP A 37 -10.77 -5.24 -1.16
N GLN A 38 -10.76 -6.49 -0.69
CA GLN A 38 -11.76 -7.49 -1.05
C GLN A 38 -13.02 -7.37 -0.19
N VAL A 39 -12.92 -6.74 0.98
CA VAL A 39 -14.00 -6.64 1.95
C VAL A 39 -14.15 -5.19 2.39
N VAL A 40 -15.39 -4.68 2.34
CA VAL A 40 -15.71 -3.38 2.95
C VAL A 40 -15.43 -3.46 4.45
N PRO A 41 -14.66 -2.54 5.04
CA PRO A 41 -14.52 -2.47 6.49
C PRO A 41 -15.90 -2.38 7.14
N LYS A 42 -16.16 -3.26 8.11
CA LYS A 42 -17.41 -3.22 8.90
C LYS A 42 -17.45 -1.96 9.78
N GLU A 43 -16.28 -1.56 10.26
CA GLU A 43 -16.05 -0.40 11.10
C GLU A 43 -14.99 0.47 10.43
N TRP A 44 -15.27 1.77 10.38
CA TRP A 44 -14.35 2.79 9.90
C TRP A 44 -13.78 3.48 11.13
N GLU A 45 -12.47 3.36 11.32
CA GLU A 45 -11.76 3.95 12.46
C GLU A 45 -11.48 5.45 12.22
N ILE A 46 -11.46 5.87 10.94
CA ILE A 46 -11.27 7.26 10.55
C ILE A 46 -12.62 7.90 10.19
N PRO A 47 -13.07 8.95 10.91
CA PRO A 47 -14.32 9.64 10.60
C PRO A 47 -14.33 10.23 9.18
N GLY A 48 -15.44 10.04 8.46
CA GLY A 48 -15.64 10.61 7.12
C GLY A 48 -14.90 9.92 5.96
N MET A 49 -13.95 9.02 6.25
CA MET A 49 -13.14 8.34 5.23
C MET A 49 -13.99 7.60 4.18
N LYS A 50 -15.04 6.91 4.62
CA LYS A 50 -15.91 6.14 3.72
C LYS A 50 -16.50 7.01 2.60
N ASP A 51 -16.74 8.29 2.87
CA ASP A 51 -17.44 9.19 1.96
C ASP A 51 -16.48 9.88 0.97
N SER A 52 -15.19 9.99 1.31
CA SER A 52 -14.16 10.65 0.49
C SER A 52 -13.22 9.69 -0.25
N LEU A 53 -13.12 8.44 0.21
CA LEU A 53 -12.14 7.48 -0.30
C LEU A 53 -12.52 6.91 -1.66
N ASP A 54 -11.62 7.02 -2.62
CA ASP A 54 -11.68 6.25 -3.87
C ASP A 54 -11.35 4.77 -3.59
N LEU A 55 -12.37 3.91 -3.61
CA LEU A 55 -12.27 2.51 -3.19
C LEU A 55 -12.61 1.55 -4.34
N PHE A 56 -11.63 0.72 -4.72
CA PHE A 56 -11.81 -0.42 -5.61
C PHE A 56 -11.99 -1.72 -4.84
N PHE A 57 -13.04 -2.46 -5.17
CA PHE A 57 -13.25 -3.81 -4.63
C PHE A 57 -12.57 -4.85 -5.50
N GLY A 58 -11.59 -5.56 -4.94
CA GLY A 58 -10.87 -6.59 -5.66
C GLY A 58 -9.66 -7.14 -4.93
N ASP A 59 -9.16 -8.26 -5.44
CA ASP A 59 -7.92 -8.85 -4.97
C ASP A 59 -6.73 -8.15 -5.64
N CYS A 60 -5.89 -7.49 -4.83
CA CYS A 60 -4.68 -6.80 -5.29
C CYS A 60 -3.64 -7.74 -5.94
N ARG A 61 -3.84 -9.06 -5.87
CA ARG A 61 -3.06 -10.07 -6.62
C ARG A 61 -3.53 -10.26 -8.06
N GLN A 62 -4.55 -9.52 -8.50
CA GLN A 62 -5.01 -9.57 -9.88
C GLN A 62 -4.50 -8.32 -10.61
N ALA A 63 -3.73 -8.53 -11.67
CA ALA A 63 -3.15 -7.43 -12.46
C ALA A 63 -4.23 -6.44 -12.92
N LYS A 64 -5.38 -6.94 -13.38
CA LYS A 64 -6.51 -6.12 -13.81
C LYS A 64 -7.02 -5.17 -12.71
N VAL A 65 -7.06 -5.61 -11.45
CA VAL A 65 -7.51 -4.78 -10.32
C VAL A 65 -6.54 -3.62 -10.10
N LEU A 66 -5.23 -3.89 -10.11
CA LEU A 66 -4.21 -2.85 -9.99
C LEU A 66 -4.19 -1.88 -11.18
N GLU A 67 -4.40 -2.39 -12.40
CA GLU A 67 -4.51 -1.55 -13.59
C GLU A 67 -5.73 -0.64 -13.55
N GLN A 68 -6.89 -1.16 -13.14
CA GLN A 68 -8.12 -0.37 -12.98
C GLN A 68 -7.97 0.70 -11.89
N ALA A 69 -7.18 0.44 -10.85
CA ALA A 69 -6.85 1.39 -9.81
C ALA A 69 -5.77 2.43 -10.23
N GLY A 70 -5.25 2.39 -11.47
CA GLY A 70 -4.29 3.39 -11.95
C GLY A 70 -2.86 3.20 -11.43
N ILE A 71 -2.42 1.96 -11.22
CA ILE A 71 -1.07 1.67 -10.72
C ILE A 71 0.06 2.24 -11.60
N LYS A 72 -0.19 2.41 -12.90
CA LYS A 72 0.82 2.89 -13.87
C LYS A 72 1.22 4.34 -13.62
N GLU A 73 0.29 5.14 -13.09
CA GLU A 73 0.49 6.55 -12.74
C GLU A 73 0.89 6.75 -11.27
N CYS A 74 0.87 5.69 -10.45
CA CYS A 74 1.15 5.78 -9.03
C CYS A 74 2.66 5.85 -8.73
N ARG A 75 3.03 6.70 -7.77
CA ARG A 75 4.40 6.79 -7.24
C ARG A 75 4.74 5.68 -6.27
N GLY A 76 3.74 5.19 -5.56
CA GLY A 76 3.92 4.16 -4.55
C GLY A 76 2.67 3.32 -4.35
N ILE A 77 2.89 2.12 -3.85
CA ILE A 77 1.86 1.21 -3.39
C ILE A 77 2.24 0.71 -2.00
N LEU A 78 1.27 0.77 -1.09
CA LEU A 78 1.35 0.27 0.26
C LEU A 78 0.53 -1.02 0.37
N LEU A 79 1.20 -2.14 0.65
CA LEU A 79 0.61 -3.47 0.73
C LEU A 79 0.53 -3.90 2.19
N VAL A 80 -0.62 -3.65 2.83
CA VAL A 80 -0.83 -3.74 4.28
C VAL A 80 -2.02 -4.63 4.66
N THR A 81 -2.36 -5.58 3.79
CA THR A 81 -3.38 -6.57 4.11
C THR A 81 -2.94 -7.44 5.31
N ARG A 82 -3.89 -8.15 5.91
CA ARG A 82 -3.62 -9.09 7.02
C ARG A 82 -2.80 -10.31 6.61
N SER A 83 -2.66 -10.58 5.31
CA SER A 83 -1.91 -11.72 4.80
C SER A 83 -0.59 -11.25 4.19
N GLU A 84 0.53 -11.58 4.86
CA GLU A 84 1.86 -11.31 4.31
C GLU A 84 2.06 -11.96 2.93
N GLN A 85 1.47 -13.15 2.72
CA GLN A 85 1.54 -13.83 1.43
C GLN A 85 0.85 -12.99 0.34
N VAL A 86 -0.33 -12.43 0.62
CA VAL A 86 -1.03 -11.55 -0.32
C VAL A 86 -0.20 -10.30 -0.61
N ASN A 87 0.41 -9.70 0.42
CA ASN A 87 1.25 -8.51 0.25
C ASN A 87 2.47 -8.80 -0.64
N ILE A 88 3.13 -9.95 -0.47
CA ILE A 88 4.29 -10.33 -1.28
C ILE A 88 3.88 -10.65 -2.72
N GLU A 89 2.82 -11.44 -2.93
CA GLU A 89 2.29 -11.77 -4.25
C GLU A 89 1.91 -10.50 -5.03
N ALA A 90 1.19 -9.57 -4.38
CA ALA A 90 0.82 -8.29 -4.98
C ALA A 90 2.03 -7.41 -5.30
N ALA A 91 3.11 -7.46 -4.52
CA ALA A 91 4.33 -6.67 -4.78
C ALA A 91 4.99 -7.04 -6.11
N PHE A 92 5.02 -8.33 -6.46
CA PHE A 92 5.55 -8.79 -7.75
C PHE A 92 4.71 -8.29 -8.93
N ILE A 93 3.38 -8.34 -8.79
CA ILE A 93 2.46 -7.88 -9.84
C ILE A 93 2.53 -6.36 -9.98
N ALA A 94 2.60 -5.63 -8.86
CA ALA A 94 2.79 -4.20 -8.86
C ALA A 94 4.08 -3.79 -9.59
N ARG A 95 5.19 -4.47 -9.31
CA ARG A 95 6.47 -4.22 -9.98
C ARG A 95 6.41 -4.53 -11.47
N SER A 96 5.71 -5.59 -11.89
CA SER A 96 5.61 -5.94 -13.31
C SER A 96 4.77 -4.93 -14.11
N LEU A 97 3.75 -4.34 -13.49
CA LEU A 97 2.90 -3.31 -14.09
C LEU A 97 3.54 -1.91 -14.08
N ASN A 98 4.30 -1.60 -13.03
CA ASN A 98 5.01 -0.34 -12.88
C ASN A 98 6.47 -0.59 -12.40
N PRO A 99 7.44 -0.61 -13.33
CA PRO A 99 8.84 -0.88 -13.00
C PRO A 99 9.50 0.11 -12.03
N HIS A 100 8.91 1.29 -11.83
CA HIS A 100 9.46 2.36 -10.98
C HIS A 100 8.70 2.61 -9.68
N ILE A 101 7.52 1.98 -9.49
CA ILE A 101 6.70 2.17 -8.29
C ILE A 101 7.49 1.92 -7.02
N ARG A 102 7.29 2.74 -5.99
CA ARG A 102 7.80 2.44 -4.65
C ARG A 102 6.93 1.36 -4.01
N LEU A 103 7.56 0.26 -3.60
CA LEU A 103 6.87 -0.83 -2.91
C LEU A 103 7.10 -0.68 -1.41
N VAL A 104 6.02 -0.51 -0.66
CA VAL A 104 6.03 -0.55 0.81
C VAL A 104 5.17 -1.72 1.26
N VAL A 105 5.77 -2.69 1.95
CA VAL A 105 5.14 -3.99 2.22
C VAL A 105 5.11 -4.29 3.70
N ARG A 106 3.94 -4.61 4.24
CA ARG A 106 3.85 -5.17 5.59
C ARG A 106 4.37 -6.60 5.58
N SER A 107 5.50 -6.83 6.24
CA SER A 107 6.03 -8.17 6.50
C SER A 107 7.05 -8.22 7.63
N SER A 108 6.95 -9.26 8.45
CA SER A 108 7.88 -9.64 9.53
C SER A 108 9.04 -10.54 9.07
N LYS A 109 9.05 -10.99 7.80
CA LYS A 109 10.00 -11.99 7.28
C LYS A 109 11.34 -11.38 6.87
N VAL A 110 12.17 -10.99 7.84
CA VAL A 110 13.46 -10.29 7.64
C VAL A 110 14.30 -10.85 6.48
N ARG A 111 14.64 -12.15 6.51
CA ARG A 111 15.48 -12.77 5.47
C ARG A 111 14.85 -12.73 4.07
N LEU A 112 13.53 -12.90 3.99
CA LEU A 112 12.81 -12.81 2.71
C LEU A 112 12.82 -11.36 2.21
N ASN A 113 12.56 -10.41 3.10
CA ASN A 113 12.56 -8.98 2.78
C ASN A 113 13.92 -8.50 2.25
N GLU A 114 15.03 -9.01 2.80
CA GLU A 114 16.38 -8.75 2.28
C GLU A 114 16.57 -9.24 0.84
N ILE A 115 16.10 -10.45 0.54
CA ILE A 115 16.17 -11.02 -0.81
C ILE A 115 15.29 -10.21 -1.77
N LEU A 116 14.04 -9.94 -1.38
CA LEU A 116 13.10 -9.15 -2.17
C LEU A 116 13.63 -7.73 -2.44
N GLY A 117 14.24 -7.09 -1.44
CA GLY A 117 14.84 -5.77 -1.60
C GLY A 117 15.93 -5.71 -2.67
N LYS A 118 16.75 -6.78 -2.78
CA LYS A 118 17.80 -6.89 -3.81
C LYS A 118 17.25 -7.07 -5.22
N HIS A 119 16.08 -7.69 -5.36
CA HIS A 119 15.51 -8.04 -6.67
C HIS A 119 14.42 -7.10 -7.17
N LEU A 120 13.56 -6.60 -6.27
CA LEU A 120 12.44 -5.75 -6.65
C LEU A 120 12.85 -4.29 -6.84
N GLY A 121 13.91 -3.81 -6.16
CA GLY A 121 14.31 -2.41 -6.20
C GLY A 121 13.24 -1.46 -5.63
N ASN A 122 13.63 -0.27 -5.17
CA ASN A 122 12.72 0.72 -4.54
C ASN A 122 11.64 0.05 -3.63
N PHE A 123 12.10 -0.91 -2.82
CA PHE A 123 11.29 -1.80 -2.00
C PHE A 123 11.71 -1.63 -0.55
N ILE A 124 10.72 -1.54 0.33
CA ILE A 124 10.93 -1.60 1.77
C ILE A 124 9.82 -2.45 2.39
N ALA A 125 10.17 -3.22 3.41
CA ALA A 125 9.22 -3.99 4.17
C ALA A 125 9.48 -3.83 5.67
N PHE A 126 8.40 -3.73 6.44
CA PHE A 126 8.43 -3.64 7.89
C PHE A 126 7.18 -4.26 8.50
N GLU A 127 7.30 -4.80 9.69
CA GLU A 127 6.15 -5.15 10.53
C GLU A 127 5.86 -3.96 11.47
N PRO A 128 4.68 -3.33 11.37
CA PRO A 128 4.32 -2.15 12.16
C PRO A 128 4.60 -2.31 13.65
N ASP A 129 4.23 -3.46 14.23
CA ASP A 129 4.35 -3.70 15.68
C ASP A 129 5.81 -3.72 16.15
N GLN A 130 6.74 -4.07 15.25
CA GLN A 130 8.17 -4.09 15.56
C GLN A 130 8.79 -2.69 15.58
N LEU A 131 8.20 -1.71 14.89
CA LEU A 131 8.76 -0.36 14.80
C LEU A 131 8.76 0.35 16.16
N PRO A 132 7.62 0.50 16.89
CA PRO A 132 7.63 1.09 18.22
C PRO A 132 8.35 0.21 19.24
N ALA A 133 8.20 -1.11 19.17
CA ALA A 133 8.81 -2.03 20.13
C ALA A 133 10.33 -1.93 20.12
N ALA A 134 10.95 -1.90 18.94
CA ALA A 134 12.39 -1.71 18.80
C ALA A 134 12.83 -0.34 19.32
N ALA A 135 12.07 0.73 19.02
CA ALA A 135 12.40 2.08 19.48
C ALA A 135 12.31 2.24 21.00
N PHE A 136 11.41 1.51 21.66
CA PHE A 136 11.21 1.57 23.10
C PHE A 136 12.15 0.67 23.91
N ALA A 137 12.69 -0.38 23.28
CA ALA A 137 13.59 -1.35 23.91
C ALA A 137 15.07 -0.94 23.86
N LEU A 138 15.42 0.09 23.07
CA LEU A 138 16.74 0.70 22.98
C LEU A 138 16.92 1.79 24.05
#